data_AF-A0A2R8BC52-F1
#
_entry.id   AF-A0A2R8BC52-F1
#
_cell.length_a   1.000
_cell.length_b   1.000
_cell.length_c   1.000
_cell.angle_alpha   90.00
_cell.angle_beta   90.00
_cell.angle_gamma   90.00
#
_symmetry.space_group_name_H-M   'P 1'
#
loop_
_entity.id
_entity.type
_entity.pdbx_description
1 polymer ?
#
loop_
_entity_poly.entity_id
_entity_poly.type
_entity_poly.pdbx_seq_one_letter_code
_entity_poly.pdbx_strand_id
1 'polypeptide(L)'
;MYIPRDFGDPEQNFWTLVNEAILCYVAVERQVEITGPYAAKFTQLLTCRDLSKMAVGQCKYILITNADGGILNDPILLRLAENHSWISLADSDILLWAQGIAINSGLDVQITEPDVSPL
;
A
#
# COMPACT_ATOMS: atom_id res chain seq x y z
N MET A 1 12.54 0.76 -11.46
CA MET A 1 11.77 1.98 -11.85
C MET A 1 12.70 3.19 -11.87
N TYR A 2 12.35 4.26 -12.59
CA TYR A 2 13.13 5.51 -12.59
C TYR A 2 12.26 6.63 -12.01
N ILE A 3 12.83 7.38 -11.07
CA ILE A 3 12.24 8.58 -10.49
C ILE A 3 13.19 9.77 -10.74
N PRO A 4 12.69 10.95 -11.16
CA PRO A 4 13.52 12.14 -11.25
C PRO A 4 14.10 12.46 -9.87
N ARG A 5 15.43 12.65 -9.80
CA ARG A 5 16.10 12.96 -8.52
C ARG A 5 15.71 14.33 -7.98
N ASP A 6 15.56 15.31 -8.87
CA ASP A 6 15.15 16.67 -8.55
C ASP A 6 14.58 17.37 -9.79
N PHE A 7 13.81 18.44 -9.56
CA PHE A 7 13.21 19.26 -10.62
C PHE A 7 13.83 20.67 -10.71
N GLY A 8 14.93 20.95 -10.02
CA GLY A 8 15.59 22.26 -10.09
C GLY A 8 16.67 22.46 -9.03
N ASP A 9 16.39 23.32 -8.05
CA ASP A 9 17.24 23.56 -6.89
C ASP A 9 16.62 22.91 -5.64
N PRO A 10 17.31 21.94 -5.00
CA PRO A 10 16.82 21.25 -3.81
C PRO A 10 16.52 22.17 -2.62
N GLU A 11 17.30 23.24 -2.42
CA GLU A 11 17.07 24.16 -1.29
C GLU A 11 15.82 25.01 -1.53
N GLN A 12 15.66 25.55 -2.74
CA GLN A 12 14.43 26.22 -3.14
C GLN A 12 13.22 25.29 -3.02
N ASN A 13 13.31 24.04 -3.48
CA ASN A 13 12.24 23.03 -3.35
C ASN A 13 11.87 22.78 -1.88
N PHE A 14 12.85 22.71 -0.97
CA PHE A 14 12.60 22.60 0.47
C PHE A 14 11.81 23.81 1.00
N TRP A 15 12.21 25.04 0.67
CA TRP A 15 11.50 26.23 1.14
C TRP A 15 10.12 26.39 0.52
N THR A 16 9.92 25.98 -0.74
CA THR A 16 8.59 25.92 -1.38
C THR A 16 7.70 24.87 -0.71
N LEU A 17 8.23 23.71 -0.30
CA LEU A 17 7.48 22.72 0.49
C LEU A 17 7.00 23.30 1.83
N VAL A 18 7.84 24.10 2.49
CA VAL A 18 7.53 24.67 3.82
C VAL A 18 6.55 25.84 3.72
N ASN A 19 6.72 26.73 2.73
CA ASN A 19 6.03 28.01 2.69
C ASN A 19 4.91 28.09 1.63
N GLU A 20 4.88 27.18 0.66
CA GLU A 20 3.96 27.20 -0.48
C GLU A 20 3.36 25.81 -0.73
N ALA A 21 3.38 25.32 -1.98
CA ALA A 21 2.90 24.01 -2.37
C ALA A 21 3.85 23.39 -3.39
N ILE A 22 4.02 22.06 -3.31
CA ILE A 22 4.82 21.30 -4.28
C ILE A 22 3.99 20.14 -4.86
N LEU A 23 4.41 19.68 -6.04
CA LEU A 23 3.94 18.44 -6.63
C LEU A 23 5.04 17.38 -6.47
N CYS A 24 4.75 16.32 -5.73
CA CYS A 24 5.67 15.19 -5.57
C CYS A 24 5.32 14.10 -6.58
N TYR A 25 6.25 13.81 -7.49
CA TYR A 25 6.13 12.65 -8.38
C TYR A 25 6.47 11.39 -7.61
N VAL A 26 5.49 10.50 -7.45
CA VAL A 26 5.62 9.25 -6.67
C VAL A 26 5.16 8.04 -7.47
N ALA A 27 5.03 8.15 -8.79
CA ALA A 27 4.61 7.07 -9.69
C ALA A 27 5.40 5.76 -9.62
N VAL A 28 6.54 5.76 -8.92
CA VAL A 28 7.30 4.53 -8.69
C VAL A 28 6.71 3.66 -7.57
N GLU A 29 5.79 4.20 -6.78
CA GLU A 29 5.00 3.41 -5.83
C GLU A 29 4.07 2.45 -6.57
N ARG A 30 3.86 1.27 -5.98
CA ARG A 30 3.06 0.20 -6.56
C ARG A 30 1.85 -0.09 -5.68
N GLN A 31 0.82 -0.64 -6.31
CA GLN A 31 -0.44 -0.95 -5.66
C GLN A 31 -0.64 -2.46 -5.65
N VAL A 32 -1.04 -2.99 -4.50
CA VAL A 32 -1.56 -4.36 -4.40
C VAL A 32 -3.05 -4.26 -4.11
N GLU A 33 -3.85 -4.75 -5.06
CA GLU A 33 -5.29 -4.83 -4.93
C GLU A 33 -5.70 -6.18 -4.36
N ILE A 34 -6.59 -6.14 -3.37
CA ILE A 34 -7.17 -7.32 -2.73
C ILE A 34 -8.69 -7.22 -2.85
N THR A 35 -9.28 -8.18 -3.55
CA THR A 35 -10.75 -8.30 -3.74
C THR A 35 -11.23 -9.72 -3.46
N GLY A 36 -12.56 -9.89 -3.35
CA GLY A 36 -13.20 -11.19 -3.15
C GLY A 36 -13.90 -11.32 -1.79
N PRO A 37 -14.73 -12.37 -1.59
CA PRO A 37 -15.62 -12.48 -0.43
C PRO A 37 -14.92 -12.41 0.94
N TYR A 38 -13.64 -12.81 0.99
CA TYR A 38 -12.84 -12.81 2.21
C TYR A 38 -11.73 -11.75 2.24
N ALA A 39 -11.75 -10.78 1.33
CA ALA A 39 -10.71 -9.76 1.21
C ALA A 39 -10.48 -9.00 2.51
N ALA A 40 -11.54 -8.56 3.22
CA ALA A 40 -11.37 -7.85 4.49
C ALA A 40 -10.64 -8.67 5.55
N LYS A 41 -10.96 -9.97 5.64
CA LYS A 41 -10.32 -10.90 6.58
C LYS A 41 -8.87 -11.17 6.18
N PHE A 42 -8.61 -11.34 4.89
CA PHE A 42 -7.27 -11.55 4.37
C PHE A 42 -6.38 -10.31 4.59
N THR A 43 -6.88 -9.11 4.31
CA THR A 43 -6.15 -7.86 4.57
C THR A 43 -5.81 -7.70 6.07
N GLN A 44 -6.74 -8.07 6.97
CA GLN A 44 -6.45 -8.10 8.41
C GLN A 44 -5.35 -9.10 8.78
N LEU A 45 -5.24 -10.23 8.09
CA LEU A 45 -4.19 -11.23 8.32
C LEU A 45 -2.79 -10.68 7.98
N LEU A 46 -2.68 -9.79 6.98
CA LEU A 46 -1.40 -9.26 6.52
C LEU A 46 -0.78 -8.22 7.47
N THR A 47 -1.56 -7.63 8.37
CA THR A 47 -1.07 -6.55 9.23
C THR A 47 -1.44 -6.73 10.70
N CYS A 48 -0.54 -6.29 11.58
CA CYS A 48 -0.80 -6.22 13.02
C CYS A 48 -1.73 -5.07 13.43
N ARG A 49 -2.07 -4.16 12.50
CA ARG A 49 -3.01 -3.07 12.78
C ARG A 49 -4.45 -3.58 12.77
N ASP A 50 -5.24 -3.20 13.78
CA ASP A 50 -6.67 -3.53 13.82
C ASP A 50 -7.46 -2.73 12.77
N LEU A 51 -8.09 -3.47 11.85
CA LEU A 51 -8.91 -2.98 10.75
C LEU A 51 -10.42 -3.15 11.02
N SER A 52 -10.82 -3.77 12.12
CA SER A 52 -12.23 -4.10 12.42
C SER A 52 -13.18 -2.89 12.38
N LYS A 53 -12.67 -1.69 12.67
CA LYS A 53 -13.41 -0.42 12.65
C LYS A 53 -13.04 0.51 11.49
N MET A 54 -12.25 0.04 10.52
CA MET A 54 -11.86 0.85 9.37
C MET A 54 -13.05 1.01 8.42
N ALA A 55 -13.55 2.23 8.22
CA ALA A 55 -14.67 2.48 7.31
C ALA A 55 -14.22 2.45 5.84
N VAL A 56 -15.17 2.23 4.94
CA VAL A 56 -14.95 2.43 3.50
C VAL A 56 -14.59 3.89 3.23
N GLY A 57 -13.62 4.12 2.34
CA GLY A 57 -13.04 5.42 2.03
C GLY A 57 -11.97 5.89 3.01
N GLN A 58 -11.64 5.12 4.05
CA GLN A 58 -10.54 5.46 4.96
C GLN A 58 -9.21 4.90 4.49
N CYS A 59 -8.15 5.62 4.84
CA CYS A 59 -6.77 5.15 4.77
C CYS A 59 -6.20 4.89 6.17
N LYS A 60 -5.32 3.91 6.29
CA LYS A 60 -4.52 3.67 7.49
C LYS A 60 -3.08 3.31 7.11
N TYR A 61 -2.12 3.89 7.82
CA TYR A 61 -0.73 3.41 7.79
C TYR A 61 -0.64 2.06 8.50
N ILE A 62 -0.13 1.03 7.82
CA ILE A 62 -0.06 -0.35 8.34
C ILE A 62 1.38 -0.85 8.32
N LEU A 63 1.66 -1.89 9.11
CA LEU A 63 2.91 -2.64 9.01
C LEU A 63 2.59 -4.04 8.49
N ILE A 64 3.38 -4.52 7.54
CA ILE A 64 3.36 -5.90 7.09
C ILE A 64 4.62 -6.57 7.61
N THR A 65 4.47 -7.70 8.27
CA THR A 65 5.57 -8.43 8.92
C THR A 65 5.68 -9.85 8.38
N ASN A 66 6.87 -10.43 8.48
CA ASN A 66 7.08 -11.85 8.27
C ASN A 66 6.68 -12.66 9.51
N ALA A 67 6.84 -13.98 9.45
CA ALA A 67 6.46 -14.89 10.54
C ALA A 67 7.21 -14.65 11.87
N ASP A 68 8.42 -14.06 11.81
CA ASP A 68 9.24 -13.75 12.98
C ASP A 68 9.00 -12.31 13.52
N GLY A 69 8.04 -11.58 12.93
CA GLY A 69 7.73 -10.20 13.29
C GLY A 69 8.66 -9.15 12.67
N GLY A 70 9.56 -9.55 11.77
CA GLY A 70 10.38 -8.63 10.99
C GLY A 70 9.54 -7.83 10.01
N ILE A 71 9.74 -6.51 9.95
CA ILE A 71 8.99 -5.62 9.06
C ILE A 71 9.44 -5.87 7.62
N LEU A 72 8.47 -6.20 6.76
CA LEU A 72 8.66 -6.35 5.32
C LEU A 72 8.42 -5.02 4.61
N ASN A 73 7.37 -4.29 5.00
CA ASN A 73 7.01 -2.98 4.45
C ASN A 73 6.05 -2.25 5.40
N ASP A 74 5.92 -0.94 5.21
CA ASP A 74 5.09 -0.03 6.00
C ASP A 74 4.10 0.80 5.13
N PRO A 75 3.16 0.15 4.42
CA PRO A 75 2.36 0.84 3.41
C PRO A 75 1.18 1.62 3.95
N ILE A 76 0.58 2.42 3.07
CA ILE A 76 -0.77 2.95 3.28
C ILE A 76 -1.79 1.93 2.75
N LEU A 77 -2.70 1.50 3.62
CA LEU A 77 -3.88 0.73 3.24
C LEU A 77 -5.05 1.67 2.98
N LEU A 78 -5.69 1.55 1.82
CA LEU A 78 -6.94 2.23 1.46
C LEU A 78 -8.06 1.19 1.34
N ARG A 79 -9.17 1.39 2.08
CA ARG A 79 -10.35 0.53 2.00
C ARG A 79 -11.36 1.11 1.01
N LEU A 80 -11.38 0.60 -0.21
CA LEU A 80 -12.23 1.09 -1.30
C LEU A 80 -13.69 0.63 -1.20
N ALA A 81 -13.92 -0.58 -0.71
CA ALA A 81 -15.25 -1.11 -0.42
C ALA A 81 -15.18 -2.13 0.72
N GLU A 82 -16.30 -2.78 1.05
CA GLU A 82 -16.36 -3.77 2.14
C GLU A 82 -15.29 -4.87 1.97
N ASN A 83 -15.14 -5.37 0.74
CA ASN A 83 -14.26 -6.46 0.34
C ASN A 83 -13.32 -6.05 -0.81
N HIS A 84 -12.83 -4.81 -0.75
CA HIS A 84 -11.93 -4.24 -1.75
C HIS A 84 -10.96 -3.29 -1.07
N SER A 85 -9.67 -3.54 -1.21
CA SER A 85 -8.65 -2.68 -0.62
C SER A 85 -7.42 -2.57 -1.53
N TRP A 86 -6.73 -1.44 -1.42
CA TRP A 86 -5.41 -1.23 -2.01
C TRP A 86 -4.38 -1.08 -0.90
N ILE A 87 -3.23 -1.71 -1.10
CA ILE A 87 -2.02 -1.48 -0.32
C ILE A 87 -1.07 -0.68 -1.22
N SER A 88 -0.78 0.57 -0.83
CA SER A 88 0.13 1.48 -1.51
C SER A 88 1.50 1.39 -0.86
N LEU A 89 2.47 0.81 -1.57
CA LEU A 89 3.82 0.54 -1.06
C LEU A 89 4.92 1.08 -1.96
N ALA A 90 6.08 1.37 -1.34
CA ALA A 90 7.37 1.41 -2.03
C ALA A 90 7.75 0.00 -2.53
N ASP A 91 8.71 -0.11 -3.46
CA ASP A 91 8.96 -1.25 -4.38
C ASP A 91 9.32 -2.65 -3.81
N SER A 92 8.79 -3.04 -2.65
CA SER A 92 8.95 -4.38 -2.06
C SER A 92 8.01 -5.42 -2.68
N ASP A 93 8.39 -6.70 -2.57
CA ASP A 93 7.65 -7.86 -3.09
C ASP A 93 6.35 -8.19 -2.32
N ILE A 94 5.61 -7.20 -1.82
CA ILE A 94 4.36 -7.40 -1.07
C ILE A 94 3.30 -8.10 -1.92
N LEU A 95 3.28 -7.88 -3.24
CA LEU A 95 2.41 -8.61 -4.16
C LEU A 95 2.66 -10.12 -4.07
N LEU A 96 3.92 -10.54 -4.22
CA LEU A 96 4.34 -11.94 -4.18
C LEU A 96 4.14 -12.53 -2.77
N TRP A 97 4.44 -11.75 -1.73
CA TRP A 97 4.21 -12.14 -0.34
C TRP A 97 2.72 -12.42 -0.07
N ALA A 98 1.84 -11.51 -0.46
CA ALA A 98 0.40 -11.66 -0.30
C ALA A 98 -0.13 -12.88 -1.09
N GLN A 99 0.30 -13.04 -2.35
CA GLN A 99 -0.04 -14.22 -3.15
C GLN A 99 0.43 -15.52 -2.49
N GLY A 100 1.64 -15.55 -1.94
CA GLY A 100 2.18 -16.69 -1.21
C GLY A 100 1.35 -17.06 0.03
N ILE A 101 0.93 -16.07 0.82
CA ILE A 101 0.04 -16.29 1.98
C ILE A 101 -1.33 -16.80 1.52
N ALA A 102 -1.88 -16.24 0.43
CA ALA A 102 -3.21 -16.61 -0.06
C ALA A 102 -3.32 -18.10 -0.41
N ILE A 103 -2.29 -18.68 -1.05
CA ILE A 103 -2.25 -20.10 -1.47
C ILE A 103 -2.61 -21.06 -0.33
N ASN A 104 -2.12 -20.80 0.89
CA ASN A 104 -2.33 -21.68 2.05
C ASN A 104 -3.37 -21.15 3.04
N SER A 105 -4.01 -20.01 2.73
CA SER A 105 -4.97 -19.37 3.65
C SER A 105 -6.36 -20.02 3.64
N GLY A 106 -6.73 -20.69 2.54
CA GLY A 106 -8.10 -21.19 2.30
C GLY A 106 -9.14 -20.07 2.12
N LEU A 107 -8.71 -18.81 1.93
CA LEU A 107 -9.58 -17.67 1.72
C LEU A 107 -9.74 -17.41 0.21
N ASP A 108 -10.98 -17.31 -0.25
CA ASP A 108 -11.30 -16.90 -1.62
C ASP A 108 -11.05 -15.38 -1.78
N VAL A 109 -9.88 -15.06 -2.33
CA VAL A 109 -9.42 -13.70 -2.61
C VAL A 109 -8.70 -13.64 -3.95
N GLN A 110 -8.79 -12.51 -4.63
CA GLN A 110 -8.02 -12.17 -5.81
C GLN A 110 -7.01 -11.09 -5.45
N ILE A 111 -5.76 -11.31 -5.83
CA ILE A 111 -4.64 -10.40 -5.53
C ILE A 111 -3.94 -10.06 -6.84
N THR A 112 -4.03 -8.79 -7.22
CA THR A 112 -3.51 -8.27 -8.48
C THR A 112 -2.77 -6.97 -8.24
N GLU A 113 -1.99 -6.59 -9.23
CA GLU A 113 -1.56 -5.21 -9.37
C GLU A 113 -2.56 -4.49 -10.29
N PRO A 114 -3.33 -3.51 -9.77
CA PRO A 114 -4.26 -2.75 -10.59
C PRO A 114 -3.50 -1.84 -11.55
N ASP A 115 -4.09 -1.58 -12.73
CA ASP A 115 -3.57 -0.62 -13.71
C ASP A 115 -3.86 0.82 -13.26
N VAL A 116 -3.16 1.23 -12.21
CA VAL A 116 -3.20 2.56 -11.63
C VAL A 116 -1.77 2.97 -11.30
N SER A 117 -1.50 4.26 -11.39
CA SER A 117 -0.22 4.81 -10.97
C SER A 117 -0.49 6.05 -10.13
N PRO A 118 0.11 6.16 -8.94
CA PRO A 118 0.18 7.45 -8.29
C PRO A 118 0.99 8.40 -9.20
N LEU A 119 0.77 9.70 -9.02
CA LEU A 119 1.14 10.78 -9.94
C LEU A 119 2.55 10.70 -10.54
#